data_AF-A0A4U9ZG82-F1
#
_entry.id   AF-A0A4U9ZG82-F1
#
_cell.length_a   1.000
_cell.length_b   1.000
_cell.length_c   1.000
_cell.angle_alpha   90.00
_cell.angle_beta   90.00
_cell.angle_gamma   90.00
#
_symmetry.space_group_name_H-M   'P 1'
#
loop_
_entity.id
_entity.type
_entity.pdbx_description
1 polymer ?
#
loop_
_entity_poly.entity_id
_entity_poly.type
_entity_poly.pdbx_seq_one_letter_code
_entity_poly.pdbx_strand_id
1 'polypeptide(L)'
;MTNYKVSSDFRARSFCCVLNNVDKLFDKKSDFFDSDTYNEKTKKRIQEFRKSLPDTDEPLNPEEIVYFLMERWIARNENVVCAVNYEIGDNGTHHCHMVLEDKQAFRFSALQKLYPTIHIEVTRGTREQVIAYLEKSGEHEEKAHTIVVPMKIHGELRAGNQGHRSEFDYIQKQIENGATPEEIMGSNFEFRKYSKMIREHFFQYRLSHTPDEKEMAVYWHVGESGDGKSHTQVDLKKKHGRDNVYIWTDFDNGGLDLYCAESILFMDEFKGMPYKEFLKVTDVYPIQLHARYTNTIALWNEIHITSIFTPKQAYDLMVAEGQREVDSYKQLQRRLTEVIFHFKTKENDGSFKYKTITFTPEEFDRYSKEQIEKFAYLFDKFNPSVLNYDFEKDAFHSSMNPSNNRRKNATTSKPSKSESNSK
;
A
#
# COMPACT_ATOMS: atom_id res chain seq x y z
N MET A 1 16.55 40.12 4.50
CA MET A 1 15.74 39.69 3.34
C MET A 1 16.66 39.27 2.21
N THR A 2 16.86 37.97 2.02
CA THR A 2 17.60 37.43 0.88
C THR A 2 16.75 37.54 -0.39
N ASN A 3 17.14 38.41 -1.32
CA ASN A 3 16.55 38.56 -2.65
C ASN A 3 16.82 37.31 -3.50
N TYR A 4 16.10 36.21 -3.24
CA TYR A 4 15.97 35.14 -4.21
C TYR A 4 15.11 35.67 -5.37
N LYS A 5 15.74 35.94 -6.52
CA LYS A 5 15.01 36.24 -7.76
C LYS A 5 14.32 34.96 -8.25
N VAL A 6 13.10 34.75 -7.80
CA VAL A 6 12.23 33.68 -8.33
C VAL A 6 12.00 33.94 -9.82
N SER A 7 12.15 32.90 -10.64
CA SER A 7 11.95 33.01 -12.10
C SER A 7 10.53 33.46 -12.43
N SER A 8 10.37 34.30 -13.45
CA SER A 8 9.06 34.73 -13.97
C SER A 8 8.19 33.57 -14.50
N ASP A 9 8.82 32.43 -14.78
CA ASP A 9 8.17 31.21 -15.26
C ASP A 9 7.76 30.26 -14.13
N PHE A 10 8.13 30.57 -12.89
CA PHE A 10 7.74 29.79 -11.72
C PHE A 10 6.21 29.70 -11.62
N ARG A 11 5.70 28.49 -11.41
CA ARG A 11 4.28 28.18 -11.31
C ARG A 11 3.96 27.66 -9.92
N ALA A 12 2.92 28.20 -9.31
CA ALA A 12 2.36 27.70 -8.07
C ALA A 12 0.83 27.91 -8.07
N ARG A 13 0.14 27.20 -7.17
CA ARG A 13 -1.29 27.40 -6.91
C ARG A 13 -1.55 28.48 -5.85
N SER A 14 -0.52 28.87 -5.10
CA SER A 14 -0.56 29.86 -4.04
C SER A 14 0.74 30.67 -4.05
N PHE A 15 0.64 31.98 -3.87
CA PHE A 15 1.77 32.90 -3.72
C PHE A 15 1.56 33.81 -2.52
N CYS A 16 2.60 33.94 -1.69
CA CYS A 16 2.71 35.03 -0.72
C CYS A 16 3.57 36.15 -1.34
N CYS A 17 3.01 37.35 -1.38
CA CYS A 17 3.58 38.46 -2.12
C CYS A 17 3.44 39.78 -1.38
N VAL A 18 4.27 40.73 -1.76
CA VAL A 18 4.22 42.10 -1.26
C VAL A 18 4.28 43.10 -2.40
N LEU A 19 3.47 44.15 -2.26
CA LEU A 19 3.54 45.38 -3.03
C LEU A 19 4.13 46.48 -2.16
N ASN A 20 5.32 46.96 -2.51
CA ASN A 20 5.98 48.08 -1.83
C ASN A 20 5.62 49.41 -2.51
N ASN A 21 5.53 50.48 -1.72
CA ASN A 21 5.18 51.83 -2.17
C ASN A 21 3.81 51.84 -2.87
N VAL A 22 2.83 51.14 -2.27
CA VAL A 22 1.50 50.98 -2.86
C VAL A 22 0.77 52.32 -2.98
N ASP A 23 1.01 53.27 -2.06
CA ASP A 23 0.53 54.65 -2.14
C ASP A 23 0.99 55.34 -3.43
N LYS A 24 2.28 55.20 -3.78
CA LYS A 24 2.85 55.75 -5.03
C LYS A 24 2.31 55.03 -6.26
N LEU A 25 1.97 53.75 -6.15
CA LEU A 25 1.44 52.97 -7.26
C LEU A 25 0.03 53.44 -7.64
N PHE A 26 -0.78 53.77 -6.63
CA PHE A 26 -2.15 54.24 -6.77
C PHE A 26 -2.24 55.76 -7.05
N ASP A 27 -1.17 56.52 -6.82
CA ASP A 27 -1.07 57.92 -7.24
C ASP A 27 -0.75 58.03 -8.74
N LYS A 28 -1.73 58.47 -9.55
CA LYS A 28 -1.58 58.71 -11.00
C LYS A 28 -0.53 59.78 -11.33
N LYS A 29 -0.25 60.71 -10.41
CA LYS A 29 0.68 61.83 -10.59
C LYS A 29 2.10 61.52 -10.09
N SER A 30 2.29 60.41 -9.37
CA SER A 30 3.58 60.02 -8.81
C SER A 30 4.59 59.60 -9.90
N ASP A 31 5.77 60.20 -9.85
CA ASP A 31 6.95 59.94 -10.68
C ASP A 31 7.91 58.90 -10.05
N PHE A 32 7.57 58.35 -8.89
CA PHE A 32 8.44 57.45 -8.11
C PHE A 32 8.99 56.27 -8.93
N PHE A 33 8.19 55.73 -9.85
CA PHE A 33 8.54 54.57 -10.67
C PHE A 33 9.19 54.92 -12.01
N ASP A 34 9.40 56.20 -12.31
CA ASP A 34 9.99 56.66 -13.57
C ASP A 34 11.52 56.61 -13.55
N SER A 35 12.11 56.36 -12.38
CA SER A 35 13.56 56.18 -12.19
C SER A 35 14.15 55.03 -13.01
N ASP A 36 15.46 55.09 -13.28
CA ASP A 36 16.21 54.07 -14.02
C ASP A 36 16.29 52.71 -13.30
N THR A 37 15.84 52.66 -12.05
CA THR A 37 15.79 51.44 -11.23
C THR A 37 14.72 50.45 -11.72
N TYR A 38 13.71 50.93 -12.44
CA TYR A 38 12.64 50.11 -13.02
C TYR A 38 12.85 49.92 -14.52
N ASN A 39 12.72 48.68 -15.00
CA ASN A 39 12.82 48.41 -16.43
C ASN A 39 11.57 48.91 -17.19
N GLU A 40 11.74 49.16 -18.49
CA GLU A 40 10.67 49.65 -19.39
C GLU A 40 9.41 48.78 -19.39
N LYS A 41 9.55 47.46 -19.22
CA LYS A 41 8.42 46.54 -19.14
C LYS A 41 7.59 46.76 -17.88
N THR A 42 8.24 47.03 -16.74
CA THR A 42 7.58 47.36 -15.48
C THR A 42 6.91 48.73 -15.57
N LYS A 43 7.57 49.74 -16.13
CA LYS A 43 6.99 51.09 -16.34
C LYS A 43 5.71 51.02 -17.18
N LYS A 44 5.72 50.28 -18.29
CA LYS A 44 4.52 50.06 -19.12
C LYS A 44 3.36 49.41 -18.35
N ARG A 45 3.65 48.39 -17.54
CA ARG A 45 2.63 47.73 -16.70
C ARG A 45 2.05 48.65 -15.63
N ILE A 46 2.86 49.54 -15.05
CA ILE A 46 2.40 50.56 -14.10
C ILE A 46 1.44 51.53 -14.79
N GLN A 47 1.79 52.00 -16.00
CA GLN A 47 0.90 52.87 -16.78
C GLN A 47 -0.42 52.17 -17.12
N GLU A 48 -0.38 50.90 -17.52
CA GLU A 48 -1.59 50.08 -17.77
C GLU A 48 -2.42 49.89 -16.49
N PHE A 49 -1.78 49.64 -15.35
CA PHE A 49 -2.44 49.54 -14.06
C PHE A 49 -3.14 50.85 -13.67
N ARG A 50 -2.44 51.98 -13.77
CA ARG A 50 -2.97 53.31 -13.44
C ARG A 50 -4.17 53.72 -14.30
N LYS A 51 -4.24 53.25 -15.56
CA LYS A 51 -5.43 53.44 -16.42
C LYS A 51 -6.69 52.75 -15.89
N SER A 52 -6.53 51.68 -15.10
CA SER A 52 -7.65 50.96 -14.50
C SER A 52 -8.09 51.51 -13.14
N LEU A 53 -7.41 52.53 -12.61
CA LEU A 53 -7.79 53.18 -11.37
C LEU A 53 -8.98 54.14 -11.59
N PRO A 54 -9.89 54.27 -10.61
CA PRO A 54 -11.01 55.20 -10.67
C PRO A 54 -10.58 56.63 -11.02
N ASP A 55 -11.44 57.35 -11.75
CA ASP A 55 -11.21 58.76 -12.08
C ASP A 55 -11.75 59.64 -10.95
N THR A 56 -10.95 59.77 -9.90
CA THR A 56 -11.24 60.59 -8.71
C THR A 56 -10.07 61.53 -8.46
N ASP A 57 -10.39 62.77 -8.04
CA ASP A 57 -9.40 63.76 -7.63
C ASP A 57 -8.87 63.50 -6.21
N GLU A 58 -9.57 62.70 -5.42
CA GLU A 58 -9.17 62.33 -4.06
C GLU A 58 -8.36 61.03 -4.06
N PRO A 59 -7.24 60.97 -3.31
CA PRO A 59 -6.45 59.74 -3.19
C PRO A 59 -7.27 58.66 -2.49
N LEU A 60 -7.23 57.44 -3.05
CA LEU A 60 -7.88 56.29 -2.44
C LEU A 60 -7.31 56.01 -1.05
N ASN A 61 -8.21 55.79 -0.09
CA ASN A 61 -7.80 55.44 1.26
C ASN A 61 -7.25 53.99 1.30
N PRO A 62 -6.50 53.61 2.35
CA PRO A 62 -5.89 52.29 2.45
C PRO A 62 -6.88 51.12 2.30
N GLU A 63 -8.11 51.25 2.80
CA GLU A 63 -9.11 50.18 2.72
C GLU A 63 -9.67 50.04 1.28
N GLU A 64 -9.88 51.15 0.58
CA GLU A 64 -10.24 51.15 -0.85
C GLU A 64 -9.14 50.53 -1.71
N ILE A 65 -7.87 50.79 -1.39
CA ILE A 65 -6.72 50.15 -2.07
C ILE A 65 -6.77 48.63 -1.87
N VAL A 66 -7.01 48.15 -0.66
CA VAL A 66 -7.13 46.71 -0.36
C VAL A 66 -8.25 46.07 -1.17
N TYR A 67 -9.44 46.67 -1.17
CA TYR A 67 -10.58 46.14 -1.93
C TYR A 67 -10.32 46.15 -3.44
N PHE A 68 -9.75 47.21 -4.00
CA PHE A 68 -9.41 47.27 -5.43
C PHE A 68 -8.44 46.15 -5.83
N LEU A 69 -7.42 45.89 -4.99
CA LEU A 69 -6.48 44.80 -5.22
C LEU A 69 -7.18 43.44 -5.17
N MET A 70 -8.09 43.22 -4.22
CA MET A 70 -8.87 41.98 -4.11
C MET A 70 -9.80 41.80 -5.32
N GLU A 71 -10.54 42.83 -5.72
CA GLU A 71 -11.46 42.77 -6.86
C GLU A 71 -10.75 42.39 -8.16
N ARG A 72 -9.55 42.92 -8.41
CA ARG A 72 -8.72 42.50 -9.55
C ARG A 72 -8.38 41.02 -9.53
N TRP A 73 -8.16 40.44 -8.35
CA TRP A 73 -7.91 39.01 -8.23
C TRP A 73 -9.18 38.20 -8.49
N ILE A 74 -10.26 38.58 -7.82
CA ILE A 74 -11.58 37.93 -7.86
C ILE A 74 -12.14 37.91 -9.30
N ALA A 75 -11.93 38.99 -10.05
CA ALA A 75 -12.37 39.10 -11.44
C ALA A 75 -11.73 38.07 -12.40
N ARG A 76 -10.69 37.32 -11.98
CA ARG A 76 -10.05 36.31 -12.83
C ARG A 76 -10.91 35.07 -13.04
N ASN A 77 -11.56 34.57 -11.99
CA ASN A 77 -12.50 33.43 -12.02
C ASN A 77 -13.16 33.24 -10.65
N GLU A 78 -14.23 32.44 -10.60
CA GLU A 78 -15.01 32.13 -9.38
C GLU A 78 -14.29 31.28 -8.32
N ASN A 79 -13.16 30.65 -8.67
CA ASN A 79 -12.48 29.65 -7.82
C ASN A 79 -11.26 30.21 -7.06
N VAL A 80 -10.96 31.48 -7.27
CA VAL A 80 -9.82 32.16 -6.65
C VAL A 80 -10.08 32.44 -5.18
N VAL A 81 -9.00 32.50 -4.42
CA VAL A 81 -9.02 32.86 -3.01
C VAL A 81 -7.93 33.90 -2.79
N CYS A 82 -8.19 34.93 -1.99
CA CYS A 82 -7.16 35.86 -1.58
C CYS A 82 -7.30 36.35 -0.15
N ALA A 83 -6.17 36.77 0.40
CA ALA A 83 -6.12 37.60 1.59
C ALA A 83 -5.18 38.79 1.35
N VAL A 84 -5.58 39.98 1.77
CA VAL A 84 -4.80 41.20 1.58
C VAL A 84 -4.88 42.06 2.84
N ASN A 85 -3.74 42.57 3.30
CA ASN A 85 -3.66 43.60 4.35
C ASN A 85 -3.01 44.88 3.81
N TYR A 86 -2.99 45.93 4.64
CA TYR A 86 -2.23 47.15 4.37
C TYR A 86 -1.44 47.55 5.62
N GLU A 87 -0.15 47.84 5.45
CA GLU A 87 0.73 48.33 6.50
C GLU A 87 1.55 49.55 6.08
N ILE A 88 1.96 50.34 7.06
CA ILE A 88 2.95 51.41 6.91
C ILE A 88 4.13 51.04 7.81
N GLY A 89 5.27 50.68 7.21
CA GLY A 89 6.47 50.35 7.95
C GLY A 89 7.04 51.57 8.68
N ASP A 90 7.92 51.35 9.67
CA ASP A 90 8.47 52.42 10.52
C ASP A 90 9.17 53.55 9.75
N ASN A 91 9.67 53.26 8.55
CA ASN A 91 10.28 54.24 7.63
C ASN A 91 9.25 55.01 6.77
N GLY A 92 7.95 54.86 7.04
CA GLY A 92 6.86 55.47 6.27
C GLY A 92 6.59 54.81 4.91
N THR A 93 7.12 53.61 4.66
CA THR A 93 6.86 52.88 3.41
C THR A 93 5.54 52.14 3.48
N HIS A 94 4.67 52.33 2.49
CA HIS A 94 3.36 51.71 2.43
C HIS A 94 3.45 50.35 1.72
N HIS A 95 2.99 49.28 2.37
CA HIS A 95 3.03 47.92 1.86
C HIS A 95 1.65 47.27 1.87
N CYS A 96 1.34 46.46 0.86
CA CYS A 96 0.28 45.47 0.95
C CYS A 96 0.88 44.07 0.92
N HIS A 97 0.64 43.28 1.96
CA HIS A 97 0.91 41.84 1.93
C HIS A 97 -0.30 41.10 1.38
N MET A 98 -0.03 40.13 0.52
CA MET A 98 -1.05 39.43 -0.25
C MET A 98 -0.80 37.93 -0.25
N VAL A 99 -1.85 37.16 -0.08
CA VAL A 99 -1.91 35.73 -0.41
C VAL A 99 -2.88 35.56 -1.55
N LEU A 100 -2.41 34.97 -2.65
CA LEU A 100 -3.17 34.84 -3.89
C LEU A 100 -3.19 33.38 -4.32
N GLU A 101 -4.39 32.79 -4.44
CA GLU A 101 -4.56 31.36 -4.72
C GLU A 101 -5.60 31.05 -5.77
N ASP A 102 -5.37 29.97 -6.50
CA ASP A 102 -6.24 29.45 -7.55
C ASP A 102 -6.22 27.90 -7.51
N LYS A 103 -7.29 27.25 -7.97
CA LYS A 103 -7.31 25.78 -8.16
C LYS A 103 -6.24 25.36 -9.17
N GLN A 104 -6.04 26.16 -10.22
CA GLN A 104 -5.04 25.87 -11.26
C GLN A 104 -3.72 26.59 -10.99
N ALA A 105 -2.59 25.94 -11.26
CA ALA A 105 -1.29 26.57 -11.09
C ALA A 105 -1.09 27.70 -12.12
N PHE A 106 -0.64 28.88 -11.66
CA PHE A 106 -0.43 30.06 -12.49
C PHE A 106 1.01 30.56 -12.38
N ARG A 107 1.49 31.26 -13.42
CA ARG A 107 2.86 31.77 -13.48
C ARG A 107 2.99 33.05 -12.66
N PHE A 108 4.15 33.26 -12.03
CA PHE A 108 4.47 34.52 -11.37
C PHE A 108 4.41 35.71 -12.33
N SER A 109 4.79 35.53 -13.59
CA SER A 109 4.63 36.55 -14.64
C SER A 109 3.19 37.00 -14.88
N ALA A 110 2.18 36.19 -14.54
CA ALA A 110 0.78 36.59 -14.58
C ALA A 110 0.44 37.56 -13.43
N LEU A 111 0.97 37.30 -12.23
CA LEU A 111 0.84 38.23 -11.10
C LEU A 111 1.49 39.58 -11.41
N GLN A 112 2.69 39.58 -11.99
CA GLN A 112 3.37 40.82 -12.35
C GLN A 112 2.66 41.64 -13.45
N LYS A 113 1.72 41.04 -14.20
CA LYS A 113 0.84 41.77 -15.12
C LYS A 113 -0.36 42.36 -14.38
N LEU A 114 -0.91 41.64 -13.41
CA LEU A 114 -2.08 42.06 -12.66
C LEU A 114 -1.74 43.17 -11.65
N TYR A 115 -0.60 42.99 -10.98
CA TYR A 115 -0.01 43.86 -9.98
C TYR A 115 1.42 44.19 -10.42
N PRO A 116 1.66 45.36 -11.02
CA PRO A 116 3.02 45.78 -11.31
C PRO A 116 3.80 45.92 -10.00
N THR A 117 5.13 45.72 -10.05
CA THR A 117 6.03 45.77 -8.88
C THR A 117 5.77 44.76 -7.76
N ILE A 118 4.88 43.78 -7.96
CA ILE A 118 4.71 42.69 -7.01
C ILE A 118 5.98 41.84 -6.89
N HIS A 119 6.37 41.55 -5.66
CA HIS A 119 7.49 40.70 -5.34
C HIS A 119 7.02 39.52 -4.47
N ILE A 120 7.66 38.37 -4.64
CA ILE A 120 7.41 37.21 -3.79
C ILE A 120 8.14 37.41 -2.48
N GLU A 121 7.42 37.27 -1.37
CA GLU A 121 8.04 37.05 -0.08
C GLU A 121 8.12 35.55 0.17
N VAL A 122 9.32 35.07 0.53
CA VAL A 122 9.53 33.67 0.87
C VAL A 122 9.01 33.45 2.28
N THR A 123 7.70 33.29 2.42
CA THR A 123 7.08 32.83 3.66
C THR A 123 6.99 31.31 3.56
N ARG A 124 8.04 30.62 4.02
CA ARG A 124 7.99 29.16 4.21
C ARG A 124 7.16 28.90 5.46
N GLY A 125 5.93 28.44 5.32
CA GLY A 125 5.12 28.09 6.49
C GLY A 125 3.75 27.49 6.21
N THR A 126 3.10 26.98 7.27
CA THR A 126 1.72 26.47 7.26
C THR A 126 0.70 27.60 7.10
N ARG A 127 -0.59 27.26 6.89
CA ARG A 127 -1.70 28.23 6.82
C ARG A 127 -1.66 29.19 8.01
N GLU A 128 -1.46 28.63 9.19
CA GLU A 128 -1.46 29.33 10.47
C GLU A 128 -0.28 30.30 10.56
N GLN A 129 0.90 29.91 10.04
CA GLN A 129 2.07 30.79 10.01
C GLN A 129 1.89 31.95 9.04
N VAL A 130 1.25 31.72 7.89
CA VAL A 130 0.95 32.79 6.92
C VAL A 130 -0.09 33.76 7.48
N ILE A 131 -1.14 33.25 8.14
CA ILE A 131 -2.15 34.09 8.82
C ILE A 131 -1.50 34.89 9.95
N ALA A 132 -0.72 34.24 10.82
CA ALA A 132 -0.01 34.91 11.90
C ALA A 132 0.97 35.99 11.40
N TYR A 133 1.61 35.76 10.25
CA TYR A 133 2.47 36.76 9.60
C TYR A 133 1.71 37.99 9.08
N LEU A 134 0.52 37.79 8.49
CA LEU A 134 -0.33 38.87 7.97
C LEU A 134 -1.02 39.67 9.07
N GLU A 135 -1.41 38.98 10.14
CA GLU A 135 -2.00 39.59 11.34
C GLU A 135 -0.96 40.13 12.31
N LYS A 136 0.34 39.88 12.03
CA LYS A 136 1.47 40.21 12.92
C LYS A 136 1.20 39.74 14.35
N SER A 137 0.83 38.49 14.51
CA SER A 137 0.58 37.85 15.80
C SER A 137 1.70 36.85 16.15
N GLY A 138 1.83 36.51 17.43
CA GLY A 138 2.88 35.59 17.91
C GLY A 138 4.28 36.20 17.77
N GLU A 139 5.16 35.57 16.98
CA GLU A 139 6.57 36.00 16.79
C GLU A 139 6.73 37.35 16.07
N HIS A 140 5.63 37.97 15.63
CA HIS A 140 5.62 39.25 14.91
C HIS A 140 4.76 40.32 15.60
N GLU A 141 4.33 40.08 16.83
CA GLU A 141 3.47 40.99 17.61
C GLU A 141 4.09 42.37 17.80
N GLU A 142 5.43 42.47 17.81
CA GLU A 142 6.15 43.74 17.92
C GLU A 142 5.96 44.68 16.71
N LYS A 143 5.38 44.17 15.61
CA LYS A 143 5.06 44.94 14.40
C LYS A 143 3.57 45.08 14.16
N ALA A 144 2.71 44.65 15.08
CA ALA A 144 1.27 44.79 14.92
C ALA A 144 0.84 46.26 14.75
N HIS A 145 1.60 47.22 15.30
CA HIS A 145 1.35 48.66 15.15
C HIS A 145 1.50 49.18 13.73
N THR A 146 2.15 48.45 12.82
CA THR A 146 2.31 48.87 11.42
C THR A 146 1.05 48.61 10.57
N ILE A 147 0.12 47.78 11.05
CA ILE A 147 -1.10 47.42 10.31
C ILE A 147 -2.08 48.60 10.32
N VAL A 148 -2.41 49.11 9.14
CA VAL A 148 -3.43 50.15 8.95
C VAL A 148 -4.77 49.55 8.56
N VAL A 149 -4.77 48.52 7.71
CA VAL A 149 -5.96 47.77 7.34
C VAL A 149 -5.73 46.30 7.70
N PRO A 150 -6.54 45.72 8.59
CA PRO A 150 -6.43 44.31 8.94
C PRO A 150 -6.69 43.44 7.72
N MET A 151 -6.19 42.20 7.77
CA MET A 151 -6.35 41.24 6.68
C MET A 151 -7.83 41.07 6.29
N LYS A 152 -8.14 41.34 5.02
CA LYS A 152 -9.42 41.05 4.39
C LYS A 152 -9.30 39.78 3.56
N ILE A 153 -10.27 38.88 3.67
CA ILE A 153 -10.24 37.56 3.01
C ILE A 153 -11.42 37.41 2.05
N HIS A 154 -11.15 36.86 0.87
CA HIS A 154 -12.16 36.34 -0.06
C HIS A 154 -11.95 34.84 -0.26
N GLY A 155 -12.99 34.05 0.01
CA GLY A 155 -12.94 32.59 -0.03
C GLY A 155 -12.27 31.98 1.20
N GLU A 156 -11.98 30.69 1.16
CA GLU A 156 -11.25 30.00 2.23
C GLU A 156 -9.79 29.77 1.84
N LEU A 157 -8.85 30.38 2.58
CA LEU A 157 -7.40 30.23 2.36
C LEU A 157 -6.99 28.76 2.39
N ARG A 158 -6.44 28.30 1.27
CA ARG A 158 -5.83 26.97 1.05
C ARG A 158 -4.32 27.01 1.28
N ALA A 159 -3.81 28.15 1.74
CA ALA A 159 -2.39 28.42 1.97
C ALA A 159 -1.82 27.32 2.86
N GLY A 160 -0.76 26.66 2.40
CA GLY A 160 -0.19 25.50 3.10
C GLY A 160 -0.58 24.14 2.53
N ASN A 161 -1.31 24.03 1.41
CA ASN A 161 -1.44 22.75 0.71
C ASN A 161 -0.12 22.38 0.00
N GLN A 162 0.85 21.89 0.79
CA GLN A 162 1.19 20.47 0.86
C GLN A 162 0.76 19.58 -0.34
N GLY A 163 0.80 20.01 -1.60
CA GLY A 163 0.39 19.13 -2.71
C GLY A 163 1.11 17.77 -2.69
N HIS A 164 2.39 17.76 -2.32
CA HIS A 164 3.15 16.52 -2.11
C HIS A 164 2.98 15.91 -0.71
N ARG A 165 2.89 16.73 0.35
CA ARG A 165 2.79 16.21 1.72
C ARG A 165 1.39 15.67 2.05
N SER A 166 0.32 16.24 1.49
CA SER A 166 -1.03 15.69 1.58
C SER A 166 -1.19 14.43 0.74
N GLU A 167 -0.53 14.34 -0.43
CA GLU A 167 -0.49 13.11 -1.23
C GLU A 167 0.23 11.98 -0.46
N PHE A 168 1.39 12.27 0.14
CA PHE A 168 2.12 11.28 0.93
C PHE A 168 1.43 10.94 2.25
N ASP A 169 0.87 11.92 2.96
CA ASP A 169 0.07 11.69 4.17
C ASP A 169 -1.19 10.87 3.83
N TYR A 170 -1.80 11.08 2.66
CA TYR A 170 -2.89 10.24 2.16
C TYR A 170 -2.41 8.82 1.91
N ILE A 171 -1.35 8.63 1.12
CA ILE A 171 -0.76 7.32 0.81
C ILE A 171 -0.41 6.58 2.10
N GLN A 172 0.26 7.25 3.04
CA GLN A 172 0.63 6.70 4.33
C GLN A 172 -0.61 6.26 5.12
N LYS A 173 -1.62 7.14 5.26
CA LYS A 173 -2.88 6.79 5.93
C LYS A 173 -3.61 5.63 5.25
N GLN A 174 -3.58 5.54 3.93
CA GLN A 174 -4.21 4.42 3.23
C GLN A 174 -3.49 3.10 3.57
N ILE A 175 -2.14 3.09 3.57
CA ILE A 175 -1.34 1.92 3.96
C ILE A 175 -1.62 1.54 5.42
N GLU A 176 -1.66 2.53 6.32
CA GLU A 176 -1.96 2.33 7.75
C GLU A 176 -3.37 1.75 7.96
N ASN A 177 -4.33 2.17 7.15
CA ASN A 177 -5.70 1.65 7.12
C ASN A 177 -5.83 0.28 6.42
N GLY A 178 -4.72 -0.30 5.95
CA GLY A 178 -4.68 -1.63 5.36
C GLY A 178 -4.85 -1.71 3.84
N ALA A 179 -4.90 -0.57 3.15
CA ALA A 179 -4.99 -0.56 1.69
C ALA A 179 -3.72 -1.14 1.04
N THR A 180 -3.92 -1.92 -0.02
CA THR A 180 -2.84 -2.46 -0.85
C THR A 180 -2.27 -1.39 -1.79
N PRO A 181 -1.04 -1.57 -2.29
CA PRO A 181 -0.47 -0.65 -3.27
C PRO A 181 -1.34 -0.47 -4.53
N GLU A 182 -2.01 -1.53 -4.99
CA GLU A 182 -2.87 -1.43 -6.18
C GLU A 182 -4.18 -0.70 -5.90
N GLU A 183 -4.79 -0.85 -4.71
CA GLU A 183 -5.96 -0.04 -4.32
C GLU A 183 -5.62 1.45 -4.26
N ILE A 184 -4.46 1.78 -3.68
CA ILE A 184 -3.98 3.18 -3.61
C ILE A 184 -3.75 3.72 -5.01
N MET A 185 -3.02 3.00 -5.86
CA MET A 185 -2.75 3.42 -7.24
C MET A 185 -4.00 3.43 -8.12
N GLY A 186 -4.98 2.58 -7.83
CA GLY A 186 -6.27 2.52 -8.50
C GLY A 186 -7.19 3.70 -8.16
N SER A 187 -7.05 4.27 -6.96
CA SER A 187 -7.83 5.45 -6.54
C SER A 187 -7.51 6.70 -7.37
N ASN A 188 -6.26 6.86 -7.79
CA ASN A 188 -5.82 7.96 -8.64
C ASN A 188 -4.60 7.54 -9.46
N PHE A 189 -4.74 7.59 -10.78
CA PHE A 189 -3.70 7.20 -11.74
C PHE A 189 -2.36 7.92 -11.52
N GLU A 190 -2.38 9.17 -11.06
CA GLU A 190 -1.18 9.94 -10.77
C GLU A 190 -0.29 9.26 -9.70
N PHE A 191 -0.86 8.47 -8.78
CA PHE A 191 -0.07 7.76 -7.77
C PHE A 191 0.81 6.65 -8.34
N ARG A 192 0.59 6.20 -9.59
CA ARG A 192 1.50 5.26 -10.24
C ARG A 192 2.92 5.82 -10.42
N LYS A 193 3.09 7.15 -10.43
CA LYS A 193 4.41 7.81 -10.40
C LYS A 193 5.21 7.49 -9.12
N TYR A 194 4.53 7.07 -8.06
CA TYR A 194 5.10 6.71 -6.75
C TYR A 194 5.09 5.20 -6.48
N SER A 195 4.81 4.37 -7.48
CA SER A 195 4.63 2.91 -7.33
C SER A 195 5.72 2.23 -6.50
N LYS A 196 6.99 2.53 -6.79
CA LYS A 196 8.13 1.99 -6.03
C LYS A 196 8.08 2.37 -4.56
N MET A 197 7.86 3.64 -4.26
CA MET A 197 7.85 4.15 -2.89
C MET A 197 6.62 3.68 -2.10
N ILE A 198 5.44 3.62 -2.74
CA ILE A 198 4.22 3.04 -2.13
C ILE A 198 4.48 1.59 -1.76
N ARG A 199 5.05 0.80 -2.67
CA ARG A 199 5.37 -0.61 -2.43
C ARG A 199 6.41 -0.78 -1.32
N GLU A 200 7.50 -0.01 -1.34
CA GLU A 200 8.52 -0.05 -0.29
C GLU A 200 7.95 0.27 1.09
N HIS A 201 7.16 1.35 1.22
CA HIS A 201 6.53 1.72 2.48
C HIS A 201 5.51 0.68 2.94
N PHE A 202 4.71 0.13 2.02
CA PHE A 202 3.75 -0.93 2.32
C PHE A 202 4.43 -2.18 2.89
N PHE A 203 5.53 -2.65 2.28
CA PHE A 203 6.28 -3.79 2.80
C PHE A 203 6.94 -3.50 4.14
N GLN A 204 7.51 -2.30 4.34
CA GLN A 204 8.07 -1.88 5.62
C GLN A 204 7.01 -1.85 6.73
N TYR A 205 5.82 -1.30 6.42
CA TYR A 205 4.70 -1.24 7.35
C TYR A 205 4.17 -2.65 7.70
N ARG A 206 4.01 -3.53 6.70
CA ARG A 206 3.61 -4.92 6.94
C ARG A 206 4.64 -5.66 7.78
N LEU A 207 5.92 -5.50 7.47
CA LEU A 207 7.01 -6.14 8.22
C LEU A 207 7.04 -5.66 9.68
N SER A 208 6.89 -4.36 9.96
CA SER A 208 6.91 -3.84 11.34
C SER A 208 5.73 -4.31 12.20
N HIS A 209 4.67 -4.81 11.58
CA HIS A 209 3.49 -5.40 12.24
C HIS A 209 3.46 -6.93 12.13
N THR A 210 4.45 -7.55 11.50
CA THR A 210 4.58 -9.01 11.42
C THR A 210 5.45 -9.47 12.59
N PRO A 211 5.03 -10.47 13.37
CA PRO A 211 5.86 -11.05 14.42
C PRO A 211 7.17 -11.62 13.85
N ASP A 212 8.24 -11.63 14.66
CA ASP A 212 9.53 -12.22 14.27
C ASP A 212 9.39 -13.71 13.90
N GLU A 213 8.48 -14.43 14.56
CA GLU A 213 8.11 -15.81 14.25
C GLU A 213 6.64 -15.89 13.82
N LYS A 214 6.40 -16.28 12.58
CA LYS A 214 5.06 -16.43 11.98
C LYS A 214 4.45 -17.78 12.36
N GLU A 215 3.14 -17.80 12.58
CA GLU A 215 2.36 -19.04 12.59
C GLU A 215 2.23 -19.57 11.16
N MET A 216 3.14 -20.47 10.76
CA MET A 216 3.19 -21.02 9.41
C MET A 216 2.36 -22.30 9.26
N ALA A 217 1.55 -22.36 8.20
CA ALA A 217 0.90 -23.57 7.73
C ALA A 217 1.36 -23.92 6.30
N VAL A 218 1.77 -25.16 6.06
CA VAL A 218 2.22 -25.63 4.74
C VAL A 218 1.49 -26.90 4.36
N TYR A 219 0.70 -26.83 3.28
CA TYR A 219 -0.12 -27.91 2.75
C TYR A 219 0.49 -28.44 1.46
N TRP A 220 0.79 -29.74 1.43
CA TRP A 220 1.29 -30.40 0.22
C TRP A 220 0.19 -31.15 -0.50
N HIS A 221 -0.22 -30.66 -1.67
CA HIS A 221 -1.23 -31.28 -2.53
C HIS A 221 -0.55 -32.23 -3.51
N VAL A 222 -0.81 -33.53 -3.39
CA VAL A 222 -0.26 -34.58 -4.25
C VAL A 222 -1.38 -35.42 -4.88
N GLY A 223 -1.18 -35.95 -6.08
CA GLY A 223 -2.18 -36.71 -6.84
C GLY A 223 -1.84 -36.73 -8.33
N GLU A 224 -2.60 -37.46 -9.13
CA GLU A 224 -2.32 -37.57 -10.56
C GLU A 224 -2.70 -36.29 -11.32
N SER A 225 -2.30 -36.23 -12.59
CA SER A 225 -2.65 -35.09 -13.45
C SER A 225 -4.17 -35.02 -13.63
N GLY A 226 -4.71 -33.81 -13.46
CA GLY A 226 -6.15 -33.57 -13.56
C GLY A 226 -6.97 -34.14 -12.40
N ASP A 227 -6.40 -34.32 -11.21
CA ASP A 227 -7.14 -34.69 -9.98
C ASP A 227 -7.60 -33.49 -9.15
N GLY A 228 -7.51 -32.28 -9.68
CA GLY A 228 -8.08 -31.08 -9.04
C GLY A 228 -7.13 -30.30 -8.13
N LYS A 229 -5.87 -30.72 -7.97
CA LYS A 229 -4.86 -30.00 -7.15
C LYS A 229 -4.77 -28.50 -7.45
N SER A 230 -4.57 -28.14 -8.71
CA SER A 230 -4.43 -26.73 -9.13
C SER A 230 -5.75 -25.96 -9.03
N HIS A 231 -6.91 -26.64 -8.93
CA HIS A 231 -8.20 -25.97 -8.68
C HIS A 231 -8.31 -25.47 -7.24
N THR A 232 -7.56 -26.04 -6.28
CA THR A 232 -7.55 -25.57 -4.88
C THR A 232 -7.29 -24.07 -4.78
N GLN A 233 -6.47 -23.48 -5.68
CA GLN A 233 -6.26 -22.03 -5.71
C GLN A 233 -7.55 -21.22 -5.91
N VAL A 234 -8.52 -21.76 -6.67
CA VAL A 234 -9.80 -21.10 -6.96
C VAL A 234 -10.64 -21.09 -5.70
N ASP A 235 -10.63 -22.18 -4.94
CA ASP A 235 -11.36 -22.31 -3.68
C ASP A 235 -10.74 -21.41 -2.60
N LEU A 236 -9.40 -21.33 -2.54
CA LEU A 236 -8.68 -20.38 -1.69
C LEU A 236 -9.04 -18.93 -2.01
N LYS A 237 -9.06 -18.55 -3.30
CA LYS A 237 -9.44 -17.20 -3.72
C LYS A 237 -10.90 -16.87 -3.39
N LYS A 238 -11.82 -17.84 -3.50
CA LYS A 238 -13.23 -17.66 -3.11
C LYS A 238 -13.37 -17.46 -1.60
N LYS A 239 -12.60 -18.21 -0.80
CA LYS A 239 -12.69 -18.21 0.66
C LYS A 239 -11.97 -17.02 1.30
N HIS A 240 -10.78 -16.69 0.81
CA HIS A 240 -9.90 -15.69 1.41
C HIS A 240 -9.85 -14.38 0.62
N GLY A 241 -10.45 -14.32 -0.57
CA GLY A 241 -10.34 -13.18 -1.47
C GLY A 241 -9.19 -13.35 -2.46
N ARG A 242 -9.37 -12.81 -3.67
CA ARG A 242 -8.39 -12.95 -4.76
C ARG A 242 -7.05 -12.32 -4.43
N ASP A 243 -7.08 -11.18 -3.74
CA ASP A 243 -5.91 -10.36 -3.43
C ASP A 243 -5.08 -10.90 -2.25
N ASN A 244 -5.55 -11.99 -1.62
CA ASN A 244 -4.82 -12.68 -0.55
C ASN A 244 -4.09 -13.94 -1.01
N VAL A 245 -4.21 -14.32 -2.29
CA VAL A 245 -3.61 -15.55 -2.83
C VAL A 245 -2.66 -15.22 -3.97
N TYR A 246 -1.36 -15.34 -3.71
CA TYR A 246 -0.33 -15.22 -4.75
C TYR A 246 -0.04 -16.57 -5.40
N ILE A 247 -0.13 -16.63 -6.73
CA ILE A 247 0.18 -17.85 -7.49
C ILE A 247 1.63 -17.77 -7.96
N TRP A 248 2.43 -18.77 -7.61
CA TRP A 248 3.81 -18.88 -8.03
C TRP A 248 3.99 -20.13 -8.91
N THR A 249 4.24 -19.91 -10.21
CA THR A 249 4.39 -20.99 -11.21
C THR A 249 5.81 -21.09 -11.81
N ASP A 250 6.61 -20.03 -11.72
CA ASP A 250 7.99 -19.98 -12.23
C ASP A 250 8.99 -19.96 -11.06
N PHE A 251 9.55 -21.12 -10.73
CA PHE A 251 10.50 -21.29 -9.63
C PHE A 251 11.94 -20.94 -9.99
N ASP A 252 12.23 -20.65 -11.26
CA ASP A 252 13.60 -20.44 -11.73
C ASP A 252 13.99 -18.96 -11.65
N ASN A 253 13.21 -18.06 -12.27
CA ASN A 253 13.57 -16.64 -12.29
C ASN A 253 12.37 -15.68 -12.39
N GLY A 254 12.11 -14.97 -11.29
CA GLY A 254 11.20 -13.82 -11.28
C GLY A 254 9.73 -14.13 -11.02
N GLY A 255 9.41 -15.37 -10.63
CA GLY A 255 8.07 -15.74 -10.23
C GLY A 255 7.54 -15.04 -8.97
N LEU A 256 8.39 -14.28 -8.25
CA LEU A 256 8.00 -13.46 -7.09
C LEU A 256 7.95 -11.95 -7.38
N ASP A 257 8.16 -11.50 -8.63
CA ASP A 257 8.23 -10.07 -8.95
C ASP A 257 6.95 -9.30 -8.62
N LEU A 258 5.80 -9.96 -8.77
CA LEU A 258 4.49 -9.36 -8.56
C LEU A 258 3.95 -9.56 -7.15
N TYR A 259 4.60 -10.41 -6.33
CA TYR A 259 4.18 -10.67 -4.96
C TYR A 259 4.07 -9.36 -4.18
N CYS A 260 2.95 -9.14 -3.50
CA CYS A 260 2.60 -7.89 -2.84
C CYS A 260 2.07 -8.13 -1.41
N ALA A 261 2.80 -8.96 -0.65
CA ALA A 261 2.48 -9.30 0.73
C ALA A 261 1.15 -10.09 0.92
N GLU A 262 0.76 -10.87 -0.08
CA GLU A 262 -0.35 -11.81 0.04
C GLU A 262 -0.06 -12.82 1.17
N SER A 263 -1.09 -13.15 1.96
CA SER A 263 -0.96 -14.05 3.11
C SER A 263 -0.82 -15.52 2.70
N ILE A 264 -1.40 -15.89 1.56
CA ILE A 264 -1.39 -17.26 1.03
C ILE A 264 -0.50 -17.31 -0.20
N LEU A 265 0.52 -18.17 -0.16
CA LEU A 265 1.37 -18.52 -1.29
C LEU A 265 0.93 -19.84 -1.90
N PHE A 266 0.57 -19.85 -3.18
CA PHE A 266 0.19 -21.05 -3.91
C PHE A 266 1.27 -21.39 -4.95
N MET A 267 2.06 -22.42 -4.68
CA MET A 267 3.10 -22.93 -5.58
C MET A 267 2.49 -24.00 -6.49
N ASP A 268 2.27 -23.68 -7.78
CA ASP A 268 1.64 -24.61 -8.73
C ASP A 268 2.68 -25.39 -9.53
N GLU A 269 2.37 -26.65 -9.84
CA GLU A 269 3.22 -27.57 -10.61
C GLU A 269 4.66 -27.71 -10.07
N PHE A 270 4.82 -27.72 -8.75
CA PHE A 270 6.12 -27.81 -8.11
C PHE A 270 6.82 -29.14 -8.44
N LYS A 271 8.04 -29.06 -8.95
CA LYS A 271 8.90 -30.24 -9.24
C LYS A 271 10.19 -30.25 -8.44
N GLY A 272 10.43 -29.22 -7.65
CA GLY A 272 11.68 -28.98 -6.95
C GLY A 272 12.20 -27.57 -7.20
N MET A 273 13.09 -27.12 -6.33
CA MET A 273 13.89 -25.91 -6.45
C MET A 273 15.18 -26.13 -5.64
N PRO A 274 16.19 -25.24 -5.68
CA PRO A 274 17.35 -25.37 -4.80
C PRO A 274 16.91 -25.53 -3.35
N TYR A 275 17.37 -26.59 -2.66
CA TYR A 275 16.82 -26.99 -1.37
C TYR A 275 16.89 -25.87 -0.31
N LYS A 276 17.99 -25.11 -0.31
CA LYS A 276 18.15 -23.91 0.51
C LYS A 276 17.04 -22.86 0.28
N GLU A 277 16.63 -22.64 -0.96
CA GLU A 277 15.55 -21.70 -1.29
C GLU A 277 14.19 -22.27 -0.87
N PHE A 278 13.96 -23.57 -1.02
CA PHE A 278 12.77 -24.22 -0.46
C PHE A 278 12.66 -23.99 1.06
N LEU A 279 13.74 -24.24 1.80
CA LEU A 279 13.78 -24.08 3.26
C LEU A 279 13.52 -22.64 3.72
N LYS A 280 13.95 -21.66 2.92
CA LYS A 280 13.70 -20.23 3.09
C LYS A 280 12.23 -19.87 2.84
N VAL A 281 11.69 -20.28 1.68
CA VAL A 281 10.30 -19.99 1.30
C VAL A 281 9.31 -20.51 2.36
N THR A 282 9.63 -21.65 2.95
CA THR A 282 8.81 -22.34 3.96
C THR A 282 9.23 -22.04 5.40
N ASP A 283 10.03 -20.99 5.62
CA ASP A 283 10.50 -20.63 6.97
C ASP A 283 9.47 -19.83 7.77
N VAL A 284 9.56 -19.95 9.10
CA VAL A 284 8.72 -19.21 10.06
C VAL A 284 9.14 -17.77 10.21
N TYR A 285 10.37 -17.42 9.83
CA TYR A 285 10.88 -16.05 9.95
C TYR A 285 10.55 -15.21 8.70
N PRO A 286 10.24 -13.91 8.85
CA PRO A 286 10.23 -12.98 7.72
C PRO A 286 11.63 -12.86 7.13
N ILE A 287 11.81 -13.32 5.90
CA ILE A 287 13.11 -13.31 5.22
C ILE A 287 13.02 -12.63 3.86
N GLN A 288 14.16 -12.09 3.42
CA GLN A 288 14.27 -11.51 2.10
C GLN A 288 14.52 -12.59 1.04
N LEU A 289 13.74 -12.56 -0.04
CA LEU A 289 13.86 -13.45 -1.19
C LEU A 289 14.25 -12.66 -2.43
N HIS A 290 15.03 -13.31 -3.30
CA HIS A 290 15.47 -12.72 -4.55
C HIS A 290 14.31 -12.60 -5.54
N ALA A 291 14.21 -11.45 -6.20
CA ALA A 291 13.31 -11.19 -7.31
C ALA A 291 14.05 -10.32 -8.35
N ARG A 292 13.60 -10.30 -9.61
CA ARG A 292 14.39 -9.74 -10.72
C ARG A 292 14.66 -8.25 -10.58
N TYR A 293 13.67 -7.50 -10.09
CA TYR A 293 13.76 -6.03 -10.02
C TYR A 293 14.15 -5.53 -8.64
N THR A 294 13.44 -6.01 -7.62
CA THR A 294 13.66 -5.64 -6.22
C THR A 294 13.35 -6.87 -5.41
N ASN A 295 14.28 -7.29 -4.56
CA ASN A 295 14.05 -8.35 -3.60
C ASN A 295 12.76 -8.13 -2.82
N THR A 296 12.05 -9.22 -2.52
CA THR A 296 10.81 -9.20 -1.75
C THR A 296 11.03 -9.74 -0.34
N ILE A 297 10.04 -9.57 0.53
CA ILE A 297 10.05 -10.14 1.89
C ILE A 297 8.93 -11.17 1.99
N ALA A 298 9.25 -12.38 2.45
CA ALA A 298 8.30 -13.48 2.60
C ALA A 298 7.37 -13.27 3.81
N LEU A 299 6.21 -12.64 3.57
CA LEU A 299 5.23 -12.30 4.60
C LEU A 299 4.00 -13.21 4.62
N TRP A 300 3.95 -14.22 3.74
CA TRP A 300 2.92 -15.25 3.80
C TRP A 300 3.05 -16.08 5.09
N ASN A 301 1.91 -16.54 5.57
CA ASN A 301 1.77 -17.45 6.71
C ASN A 301 1.14 -18.80 6.31
N GLU A 302 0.60 -18.90 5.10
CA GLU A 302 0.01 -20.12 4.57
C GLU A 302 0.61 -20.43 3.19
N ILE A 303 1.04 -21.68 2.97
CA ILE A 303 1.61 -22.13 1.71
C ILE A 303 0.87 -23.37 1.24
N HIS A 304 0.44 -23.37 -0.01
CA HIS A 304 -0.11 -24.53 -0.70
C HIS A 304 0.82 -24.92 -1.85
N ILE A 305 1.36 -26.14 -1.80
CA ILE A 305 2.28 -26.66 -2.80
C ILE A 305 1.55 -27.74 -3.59
N THR A 306 1.34 -27.56 -4.89
CA THR A 306 0.81 -28.63 -5.74
C THR A 306 1.93 -29.34 -6.46
N SER A 307 1.91 -30.67 -6.44
CA SER A 307 2.88 -31.48 -7.15
C SER A 307 2.28 -32.81 -7.59
N ILE A 308 2.84 -33.38 -8.66
CA ILE A 308 2.63 -34.81 -8.97
C ILE A 308 3.54 -35.71 -8.12
N PHE A 309 4.57 -35.14 -7.50
CA PHE A 309 5.51 -35.84 -6.64
C PHE A 309 5.07 -35.75 -5.19
N THR A 310 5.33 -36.81 -4.43
CA THR A 310 5.24 -36.77 -2.97
C THR A 310 6.31 -35.82 -2.40
N PRO A 311 6.17 -35.36 -1.14
CA PRO A 311 7.21 -34.56 -0.48
C PRO A 311 8.60 -35.22 -0.56
N LYS A 312 8.66 -36.53 -0.32
CA LYS A 312 9.89 -37.31 -0.38
C LYS A 312 10.47 -37.41 -1.79
N GLN A 313 9.63 -37.63 -2.80
CA GLN A 313 10.07 -37.66 -4.20
C GLN A 313 10.59 -36.30 -4.67
N ALA A 314 9.90 -35.21 -4.31
CA ALA A 314 10.38 -33.86 -4.61
C ALA A 314 11.71 -33.58 -3.89
N TYR A 315 11.86 -33.99 -2.64
CA TYR A 315 13.13 -33.92 -1.91
C TYR A 315 14.26 -34.68 -2.63
N ASP A 316 13.99 -35.90 -3.12
CA ASP A 316 14.99 -36.70 -3.82
C ASP A 316 15.47 -36.04 -5.12
N LEU A 317 14.61 -35.23 -5.77
CA LEU A 317 14.97 -34.39 -6.93
C LEU A 317 15.77 -33.14 -6.53
N MET A 318 15.53 -32.58 -5.33
CA MET A 318 16.19 -31.37 -4.85
C MET A 318 17.58 -31.64 -4.25
N VAL A 319 17.81 -32.81 -3.64
CA VAL A 319 19.03 -33.13 -2.89
C VAL A 319 19.69 -34.40 -3.41
N ALA A 320 20.91 -34.25 -3.94
CA ALA A 320 21.74 -35.35 -4.41
C ALA A 320 22.14 -36.28 -3.24
N GLU A 321 22.26 -37.58 -3.50
CA GLU A 321 22.48 -38.61 -2.47
C GLU A 321 23.62 -38.29 -1.50
N GLY A 322 24.76 -37.81 -2.00
CA GLY A 322 25.93 -37.49 -1.18
C GLY A 322 25.76 -36.29 -0.23
N GLN A 323 24.68 -35.51 -0.35
CA GLN A 323 24.40 -34.34 0.50
C GLN A 323 23.30 -34.61 1.54
N ARG A 324 22.59 -35.73 1.44
CA ARG A 324 21.39 -36.04 2.25
C ARG A 324 21.65 -36.22 3.73
N GLU A 325 22.91 -36.45 4.14
CA GLU A 325 23.28 -36.47 5.57
C GLU A 325 23.18 -35.08 6.22
N VAL A 326 23.54 -34.03 5.47
CA VAL A 326 23.50 -32.64 5.94
C VAL A 326 22.15 -32.02 5.63
N ASP A 327 21.74 -32.09 4.37
CA ASP A 327 20.48 -31.55 3.86
C ASP A 327 19.40 -32.64 3.92
N SER A 328 19.02 -33.03 5.15
CA SER A 328 18.13 -34.17 5.38
C SER A 328 16.66 -33.89 5.06
N TYR A 329 15.92 -34.93 4.65
CA TYR A 329 14.46 -34.88 4.41
C TYR A 329 13.66 -34.40 5.63
N LYS A 330 14.15 -34.68 6.85
CA LYS A 330 13.50 -34.23 8.09
C LYS A 330 13.33 -32.71 8.15
N GLN A 331 14.22 -31.93 7.53
CA GLN A 331 14.11 -30.47 7.51
C GLN A 331 12.91 -29.99 6.69
N LEU A 332 12.57 -30.69 5.60
CA LEU A 332 11.36 -30.48 4.80
C LEU A 332 10.13 -31.00 5.53
N GLN A 333 10.17 -32.25 6.01
CA GLN A 333 9.01 -32.89 6.64
C GLN A 333 8.44 -32.06 7.80
N ARG A 334 9.30 -31.53 8.68
CA ARG A 334 8.89 -30.70 9.82
C ARG A 334 8.25 -29.35 9.47
N ARG A 335 8.33 -28.92 8.21
CA ARG A 335 7.71 -27.67 7.73
C ARG A 335 6.30 -27.91 7.22
N LEU A 336 5.98 -29.17 6.87
CA LEU A 336 4.66 -29.53 6.38
C LEU A 336 3.68 -29.63 7.55
N THR A 337 2.52 -29.04 7.39
CA THR A 337 1.39 -29.18 8.30
C THR A 337 0.57 -30.41 7.93
N GLU A 338 0.24 -30.54 6.64
CA GLU A 338 -0.54 -31.67 6.13
C GLU A 338 -0.10 -32.05 4.70
N VAL A 339 -0.29 -33.32 4.37
CA VAL A 339 -0.20 -33.85 3.02
C VAL A 339 -1.60 -34.25 2.56
N ILE A 340 -2.08 -33.60 1.51
CA ILE A 340 -3.41 -33.77 0.95
C ILE A 340 -3.29 -34.58 -0.34
N PHE A 341 -3.77 -35.81 -0.30
CA PHE A 341 -3.86 -36.68 -1.47
C PHE A 341 -5.16 -36.42 -2.24
N HIS A 342 -5.04 -36.02 -3.50
CA HIS A 342 -6.13 -35.74 -4.43
C HIS A 342 -6.35 -36.95 -5.32
N PHE A 343 -7.61 -37.30 -5.51
CA PHE A 343 -8.04 -38.32 -6.47
C PHE A 343 -9.43 -37.96 -7.02
N LYS A 344 -9.81 -38.57 -8.13
CA LYS A 344 -11.14 -38.40 -8.70
C LYS A 344 -11.83 -39.75 -8.91
N THR A 345 -13.14 -39.75 -8.76
CA THR A 345 -13.98 -40.90 -9.06
C THR A 345 -14.97 -40.53 -10.17
N LYS A 346 -15.29 -41.51 -11.01
CA LYS A 346 -16.21 -41.31 -12.12
C LYS A 346 -17.62 -41.70 -11.67
N GLU A 347 -18.54 -40.77 -11.81
CA GLU A 347 -19.95 -40.96 -11.47
C GLU A 347 -20.69 -41.69 -12.61
N ASN A 348 -21.90 -42.18 -12.31
CA ASN A 348 -22.73 -42.93 -13.25
C ASN A 348 -23.11 -42.12 -14.50
N ASP A 349 -23.22 -40.80 -14.38
CA ASP A 349 -23.51 -39.88 -15.48
C ASP A 349 -22.27 -39.53 -16.34
N GLY A 350 -21.11 -40.09 -15.99
CA GLY A 350 -19.84 -39.85 -16.67
C GLY A 350 -19.07 -38.62 -16.19
N SER A 351 -19.62 -37.84 -15.24
CA SER A 351 -18.92 -36.74 -14.60
C SER A 351 -17.84 -37.24 -13.63
N PHE A 352 -16.90 -36.35 -13.26
CA PHE A 352 -15.87 -36.64 -12.27
C PHE A 352 -16.18 -35.93 -10.95
N LYS A 353 -16.05 -36.66 -9.86
CA LYS A 353 -16.08 -36.14 -8.50
C LYS A 353 -14.67 -36.11 -7.93
N TYR A 354 -14.22 -34.92 -7.56
CA TYR A 354 -12.89 -34.69 -6.99
C TYR A 354 -12.95 -34.85 -5.48
N LYS A 355 -12.00 -35.60 -4.93
CA LYS A 355 -11.96 -35.98 -3.52
C LYS A 355 -10.56 -35.86 -2.97
N THR A 356 -10.48 -35.71 -1.66
CA THR A 356 -9.21 -35.62 -0.95
C THR A 356 -9.15 -36.51 0.29
N ILE A 357 -7.94 -36.96 0.60
CA ILE A 357 -7.57 -37.53 1.90
C ILE A 357 -6.44 -36.69 2.48
N THR A 358 -6.62 -36.23 3.71
CA THR A 358 -5.64 -35.41 4.43
C THR A 358 -4.90 -36.28 5.44
N PHE A 359 -3.57 -36.23 5.41
CA PHE A 359 -2.67 -36.96 6.31
C PHE A 359 -1.75 -35.98 7.03
N THR A 360 -1.29 -36.36 8.22
CA THR A 360 -0.06 -35.77 8.76
C THR A 360 1.17 -36.22 7.92
N PRO A 361 2.26 -35.44 7.86
CA PRO A 361 3.45 -35.82 7.10
C PRO A 361 4.04 -37.17 7.52
N GLU A 362 4.08 -37.45 8.83
CA GLU A 362 4.59 -38.71 9.36
C GLU A 362 3.73 -39.91 8.99
N GLU A 363 2.42 -39.75 8.91
CA GLU A 363 1.52 -40.82 8.50
C GLU A 363 1.61 -41.09 7.01
N PHE A 364 1.63 -40.03 6.20
CA PHE A 364 1.77 -40.16 4.76
C PHE A 364 3.01 -40.98 4.40
N ASP A 365 4.14 -40.73 5.07
CA ASP A 365 5.40 -41.43 4.85
C ASP A 365 5.42 -42.90 5.34
N ARG A 366 4.44 -43.34 6.14
CA ARG A 366 4.32 -44.74 6.57
C ARG A 366 3.70 -45.65 5.52
N TYR A 367 3.00 -45.07 4.54
CA TYR A 367 2.23 -45.82 3.57
C TYR A 367 2.86 -45.74 2.17
N SER A 368 2.85 -46.84 1.45
CA SER A 368 3.20 -46.85 0.03
C SER A 368 2.11 -46.17 -0.80
N LYS A 369 2.43 -45.78 -2.04
CA LYS A 369 1.46 -45.20 -2.97
C LYS A 369 0.25 -46.12 -3.15
N GLU A 370 0.48 -47.44 -3.30
CA GLU A 370 -0.58 -48.43 -3.49
C GLU A 370 -1.49 -48.55 -2.26
N GLN A 371 -0.94 -48.36 -1.06
CA GLN A 371 -1.73 -48.35 0.18
C GLN A 371 -2.62 -47.10 0.26
N ILE A 372 -2.08 -45.92 -0.11
CA ILE A 372 -2.84 -44.66 -0.14
C ILE A 372 -3.95 -44.73 -1.19
N GLU A 373 -3.67 -45.23 -2.40
CA GLU A 373 -4.67 -45.46 -3.44
C GLU A 373 -5.75 -46.44 -2.98
N LYS A 374 -5.38 -47.49 -2.24
CA LYS A 374 -6.33 -48.41 -1.63
C LYS A 374 -7.21 -47.72 -0.58
N PHE A 375 -6.67 -46.82 0.24
CA PHE A 375 -7.46 -46.03 1.17
C PHE A 375 -8.45 -45.12 0.44
N ALA A 376 -8.03 -44.46 -0.65
CA ALA A 376 -8.91 -43.65 -1.48
C ALA A 376 -10.08 -44.45 -2.07
N TYR A 377 -9.79 -45.64 -2.61
CA TYR A 377 -10.82 -46.55 -3.11
C TYR A 377 -11.82 -46.97 -2.01
N LEU A 378 -11.32 -47.37 -0.84
CA LEU A 378 -12.19 -47.77 0.27
C LEU A 378 -13.01 -46.59 0.78
N PHE A 379 -12.40 -45.40 0.89
CA PHE A 379 -13.08 -44.20 1.37
C PHE A 379 -14.24 -43.84 0.45
N ASP A 380 -14.01 -43.79 -0.86
CA ASP A 380 -15.07 -43.53 -1.83
C ASP A 380 -16.18 -44.60 -1.79
N LYS A 381 -15.79 -45.87 -1.73
CA LYS A 381 -16.73 -47.00 -1.70
C LYS A 381 -17.69 -46.94 -0.51
N PHE A 382 -17.19 -46.57 0.67
CA PHE A 382 -17.99 -46.56 1.90
C PHE A 382 -18.63 -45.19 2.19
N ASN A 383 -18.06 -44.11 1.66
CA ASN A 383 -18.53 -42.73 1.87
C ASN A 383 -18.61 -41.96 0.54
N PRO A 384 -19.43 -42.41 -0.42
CA PRO A 384 -19.44 -41.85 -1.78
C PRO A 384 -19.87 -40.37 -1.82
N SER A 385 -20.69 -39.93 -0.87
CA SER A 385 -21.14 -38.53 -0.77
C SER A 385 -20.08 -37.58 -0.22
N VAL A 386 -19.14 -38.07 0.60
CA VAL A 386 -18.12 -37.25 1.27
C VAL A 386 -17.00 -36.89 0.29
N LEU A 387 -16.59 -35.62 0.31
CA LEU A 387 -15.57 -35.08 -0.60
C LEU A 387 -14.18 -35.05 0.02
N ASN A 388 -14.08 -34.72 1.30
CA ASN A 388 -12.81 -34.57 2.01
C ASN A 388 -12.81 -35.49 3.23
N TYR A 389 -11.76 -36.27 3.37
CA TYR A 389 -11.55 -37.19 4.47
C TYR A 389 -10.31 -36.78 5.25
N ASP A 390 -10.42 -36.74 6.58
CA ASP A 390 -9.30 -36.52 7.49
C ASP A 390 -8.88 -37.89 8.05
N PHE A 391 -7.64 -38.29 7.76
CA PHE A 391 -7.17 -39.64 8.04
C PHE A 391 -7.04 -39.94 9.55
N GLU A 392 -6.78 -38.94 10.38
CA GLU A 392 -6.70 -39.10 11.84
C GLU A 392 -8.07 -39.03 12.50
N LYS A 393 -8.94 -38.13 12.03
CA LYS A 393 -10.19 -37.81 12.75
C LYS A 393 -11.34 -38.74 12.44
N ASP A 394 -11.26 -39.52 11.36
CA ASP A 394 -12.36 -40.40 10.97
C ASP A 394 -12.19 -41.84 11.50
N ALA A 395 -13.25 -42.33 12.16
CA ALA A 395 -13.34 -43.66 12.77
C ALA A 395 -13.08 -44.81 11.79
N PHE A 396 -13.16 -44.56 10.48
CA PHE A 396 -12.98 -45.54 9.42
C PHE A 396 -11.53 -46.06 9.27
N HIS A 397 -10.54 -45.39 9.86
CA HIS A 397 -9.13 -45.88 9.88
C HIS A 397 -9.01 -47.31 10.44
N SER A 398 -9.78 -47.60 11.48
CA SER A 398 -9.77 -48.90 12.17
C SER A 398 -10.36 -50.06 11.34
N SER A 399 -11.24 -49.77 10.39
CA SER A 399 -11.86 -50.77 9.51
C SER A 399 -11.07 -50.99 8.21
N MET A 400 -10.23 -50.03 7.80
CA MET A 400 -9.35 -50.17 6.62
C MET A 400 -8.03 -50.88 6.90
N ASN A 401 -7.62 -51.01 8.17
CA ASN A 401 -6.35 -51.59 8.58
C ASN A 401 -6.54 -52.89 9.40
N PRO A 402 -6.73 -54.06 8.75
CA PRO A 402 -7.07 -55.32 9.44
C PRO A 402 -5.94 -55.89 10.33
N SER A 403 -4.74 -55.29 10.32
CA SER A 403 -3.58 -55.72 11.12
C SER A 403 -3.78 -55.51 12.63
N ASN A 404 -4.61 -54.54 13.05
CA ASN A 404 -4.88 -54.29 14.46
C ASN A 404 -5.96 -55.21 15.07
N ASN A 405 -6.74 -55.93 14.26
CA ASN A 405 -7.79 -56.82 14.75
C ASN A 405 -7.29 -58.20 15.21
N ARG A 406 -6.00 -58.55 15.01
CA ARG A 406 -5.46 -59.85 15.42
C ARG A 406 -5.00 -59.95 16.87
N ARG A 407 -4.98 -58.86 17.65
CA ARG A 407 -4.56 -58.90 19.08
C ARG A 407 -5.69 -59.03 20.11
N LYS A 408 -6.97 -58.95 19.72
CA LYS A 408 -8.09 -59.05 20.67
C LYS A 408 -8.82 -60.40 20.76
N ASN A 409 -8.55 -61.34 19.85
CA ASN A 409 -9.27 -62.64 19.80
C ASN A 409 -8.39 -63.84 20.19
N ALA A 410 -7.46 -63.67 21.14
CA ALA A 410 -6.65 -64.76 21.68
C ALA A 410 -6.66 -64.77 23.21
N THR A 411 -7.84 -64.72 23.82
CA THR A 411 -8.07 -65.20 25.19
C THR A 411 -9.41 -65.90 25.21
N THR A 412 -9.39 -67.14 24.72
CA THR A 412 -10.43 -68.14 24.93
C THR A 412 -10.52 -68.46 26.42
N SER A 413 -11.63 -68.08 27.05
CA SER A 413 -12.00 -68.54 28.38
C SER A 413 -12.33 -70.03 28.35
N LYS A 414 -11.53 -70.85 29.01
CA LYS A 414 -11.89 -72.23 29.39
C LYS A 414 -13.03 -72.19 30.41
N PRO A 415 -14.02 -73.11 30.35
CA PRO A 415 -15.06 -73.21 31.37
C PRO A 415 -14.52 -74.01 32.57
N SER A 416 -14.49 -73.38 33.76
CA SER A 416 -14.28 -74.09 35.03
C SER A 416 -15.63 -74.56 35.59
N LYS A 417 -15.75 -75.88 35.76
CA LYS A 417 -16.80 -76.54 36.54
C LYS A 417 -16.84 -75.98 37.97
N SER A 418 -18.03 -75.69 38.48
CA SER A 418 -18.28 -75.54 39.92
C SER A 418 -19.10 -76.72 40.43
N GLU A 419 -18.47 -77.52 41.28
CA GLU A 419 -19.13 -78.47 42.18
C GLU A 419 -19.29 -77.86 43.57
N SER A 420 -20.48 -78.09 44.14
CA SER A 420 -20.79 -78.28 45.57
C SER A 420 -20.83 -77.08 46.55
N ASN A 421 -22.06 -76.83 47.02
CA ASN A 421 -22.52 -76.77 48.42
C ASN A 421 -21.72 -75.99 49.48
N SER A 422 -22.39 -75.06 50.18
CA SER A 422 -23.11 -75.39 51.43
C SER A 422 -23.55 -74.13 52.22
N LYS A 423 -24.74 -74.28 52.82
CA LYS A 423 -25.44 -73.48 53.85
C LYS A 423 -26.29 -72.30 53.38
#